data_AF-A0A0R0HV68-F1
#
_entry.id   AF-A0A0R0HV68-F1
#
_cell.length_a   1.000
_cell.length_b   1.000
_cell.length_c   1.000
_cell.angle_alpha   90.00
_cell.angle_beta   90.00
_cell.angle_gamma   90.00
#
_symmetry.space_group_name_H-M   'P 1'
#
loop_
_entity.id
_entity.type
_entity.pdbx_description
1 polymer ?
#
loop_
_entity_poly.entity_id
_entity_poly.type
_entity_poly.pdbx_seq_one_letter_code
_entity_poly.pdbx_strand_id
1 'polypeptide(L)'
;MNMMEGAVLPNPIECLGKGFDLTSDFRLKFAKGSGRRLVVVDEGNKRDITVPGTGGGGAATIPNVSEDIRCDKGDRLRFKSDVLQFNQMSELLNQKSAIQGKIPSGYFNALFGLSGDWFRDAHDIKYLAFDGYFISLYYLHLTASHLILQEEVKKSVPAQWDPASLTRFIQTYGTHIIIDLKSPSQQQRNSTPEGKQKVPEVFNRVMQSSTTQFASISEASSKDGLTIICSKRGGDVFKQSHSNWLQTVASNPEAFLFKFVPISSLLTGIPGSGYLSHAINLYLRYKPPPDDLQCFLEFQIPRQWAPMFYDLPLRHQRKKCSSPSLQFGFMFPKLRVSCAQVVSDQKPVVGLRMYLEGRKSDRLAIHVHHLSSLPNTMIHSSSGISLWRGSDDNESSDIFLEPIRWKGFANVCTAVVKHDPNWLHETSGVYIVSGAQLISKGSWPKNVLHLRLLYTHIPNCCIRKSEWDGAPEASRKSSFLTNLSTTFSFTQQSPPQKQAPTVLDSGVYPDGPPVPVRSCKMLKYVDTSEVVRGPHDAPGHWLVTAAKLVTEGGKIGLQVKFALIDY
;
A
#
# COMPACT_ATOMS: atom_id res chain seq x y z
N MET A 1 -28.64 4.52 -10.83
CA MET A 1 -29.95 3.92 -11.16
C MET A 1 -29.71 2.82 -12.17
N ASN A 2 -29.66 1.58 -11.68
CA ASN A 2 -30.17 0.36 -12.32
C ASN A 2 -30.04 -0.75 -11.28
N MET A 3 -31.19 -1.19 -10.80
CA MET A 3 -31.33 -2.24 -9.81
C MET A 3 -31.02 -3.59 -10.43
N MET A 4 -30.22 -4.38 -9.71
CA MET A 4 -30.25 -5.84 -9.61
C MET A 4 -30.92 -6.59 -10.77
N GLU A 5 -30.13 -6.93 -11.79
CA GLU A 5 -30.31 -8.22 -12.47
C GLU A 5 -29.87 -9.33 -11.50
N GLY A 6 -30.71 -10.35 -11.34
CA GLY A 6 -30.47 -11.48 -10.46
C GLY A 6 -29.23 -12.26 -10.86
N ALA A 7 -28.07 -11.90 -10.31
CA ALA A 7 -26.85 -12.66 -10.45
C ALA A 7 -27.03 -14.02 -9.74
N VAL A 8 -27.23 -15.07 -10.52
CA VAL A 8 -27.14 -16.46 -10.03
C VAL A 8 -25.77 -16.61 -9.39
N LEU A 9 -25.73 -16.95 -8.09
CA LEU A 9 -24.47 -17.18 -7.39
C LEU A 9 -23.67 -18.27 -8.12
N PRO A 10 -22.39 -18.04 -8.42
CA PRO A 10 -21.60 -18.99 -9.21
C PRO A 10 -21.51 -20.34 -8.50
N ASN A 11 -21.65 -21.42 -9.27
CA ASN A 11 -21.62 -22.79 -8.77
C ASN A 11 -20.25 -23.08 -8.12
N PRO A 12 -20.20 -23.52 -6.85
CA PRO A 12 -18.93 -23.84 -6.18
C PRO A 12 -18.03 -24.80 -6.97
N ILE A 13 -18.61 -25.79 -7.66
CA ILE A 13 -17.87 -26.77 -8.47
C ILE A 13 -17.16 -26.12 -9.66
N GLU A 14 -17.78 -25.11 -10.27
CA GLU A 14 -17.19 -24.37 -11.37
C GLU A 14 -16.09 -23.40 -10.91
N CYS A 15 -16.10 -22.99 -9.65
CA CYS A 15 -15.08 -22.13 -9.06
C CYS A 15 -13.78 -22.84 -8.75
N LEU A 16 -13.80 -24.17 -8.55
CA LEU A 16 -12.57 -24.94 -8.39
C LEU A 16 -11.72 -24.85 -9.65
N GLY A 17 -10.43 -24.57 -9.48
CA GLY A 17 -9.48 -24.39 -10.56
C GLY A 17 -9.55 -23.02 -11.23
N LYS A 18 -10.43 -22.11 -10.79
CA LYS A 18 -10.48 -20.73 -11.26
C LYS A 18 -9.45 -19.85 -10.54
N GLY A 19 -9.14 -18.73 -11.18
CA GLY A 19 -8.29 -17.70 -10.63
C GLY A 19 -8.95 -16.96 -9.48
N PHE A 20 -8.16 -16.31 -8.64
CA PHE A 20 -8.64 -15.50 -7.53
C PHE A 20 -7.66 -14.40 -7.18
N ASP A 21 -8.20 -13.26 -6.78
CA ASP A 21 -7.43 -12.14 -6.29
C ASP A 21 -7.43 -12.11 -4.77
N LEU A 22 -6.31 -12.46 -4.14
CA LEU A 22 -6.22 -12.48 -2.68
C LEU A 22 -6.48 -11.14 -1.99
N THR A 23 -6.46 -10.02 -2.71
CA THR A 23 -6.82 -8.72 -2.13
C THR A 23 -8.34 -8.55 -1.96
N SER A 24 -9.14 -9.40 -2.62
CA SER A 24 -10.60 -9.43 -2.53
C SER A 24 -11.10 -10.27 -1.35
N ASP A 25 -12.31 -9.98 -0.88
CA ASP A 25 -12.99 -10.82 0.13
C ASP A 25 -13.23 -12.23 -0.44
N PHE A 26 -13.00 -13.27 0.36
CA PHE A 26 -13.10 -14.66 -0.09
C PHE A 26 -14.57 -15.06 -0.26
N ARG A 27 -15.08 -14.84 -1.48
CA ARG A 27 -16.43 -15.21 -1.92
C ARG A 27 -16.40 -15.69 -3.36
N LEU A 28 -17.30 -16.60 -3.71
CA LEU A 28 -17.35 -17.22 -5.04
C LEU A 28 -17.52 -16.20 -6.18
N LYS A 29 -18.23 -15.09 -5.93
CA LYS A 29 -18.42 -14.01 -6.91
C LYS A 29 -17.13 -13.32 -7.38
N PHE A 30 -16.03 -13.47 -6.63
CA PHE A 30 -14.73 -12.89 -6.99
C PHE A 30 -13.81 -13.89 -7.71
N ALA A 31 -14.31 -15.08 -8.05
CA ALA A 31 -13.57 -16.02 -8.89
C ALA A 31 -13.32 -15.42 -10.29
N LYS A 32 -12.08 -15.56 -10.78
CA LYS A 32 -11.55 -15.01 -12.03
C LYS A 32 -11.28 -16.11 -13.07
N GLY A 33 -10.98 -15.70 -14.31
CA GLY A 33 -10.72 -16.63 -15.43
C GLY A 33 -11.76 -16.61 -16.56
N SER A 34 -12.48 -15.51 -16.75
CA SER A 34 -13.40 -15.31 -17.90
C SER A 34 -14.39 -16.46 -18.13
N GLY A 35 -14.92 -17.02 -17.05
CA GLY A 35 -15.86 -18.15 -17.09
C GLY A 35 -15.22 -19.54 -17.18
N ARG A 36 -13.91 -19.64 -17.43
CA ARG A 36 -13.17 -20.90 -17.54
C ARG A 36 -12.26 -21.15 -16.33
N ARG A 37 -11.88 -22.42 -16.13
CA ARG A 37 -10.84 -22.81 -15.18
C ARG A 37 -9.45 -22.48 -15.73
N LEU A 38 -8.51 -22.14 -14.87
CA LEU A 38 -7.11 -21.88 -15.24
C LEU A 38 -6.28 -23.16 -15.29
N VAL A 39 -6.74 -24.20 -14.61
CA VAL A 39 -6.12 -25.52 -14.58
C VAL A 39 -6.89 -26.50 -15.46
N VAL A 40 -6.17 -27.49 -15.98
CA VAL A 40 -6.75 -28.62 -16.69
C VAL A 40 -7.45 -29.51 -15.68
N VAL A 41 -8.71 -29.82 -15.97
CA VAL A 41 -9.57 -30.73 -15.21
C VAL A 41 -10.20 -31.67 -16.24
N ASP A 42 -10.30 -32.96 -15.91
CA ASP A 42 -10.91 -33.94 -16.79
C ASP A 42 -12.41 -33.67 -16.97
N GLU A 43 -12.78 -33.12 -18.12
CA GLU A 43 -14.17 -32.88 -18.52
C GLU A 43 -14.79 -34.06 -19.28
N GLY A 44 -14.00 -35.09 -19.62
CA GLY A 44 -14.49 -36.29 -20.31
C GLY A 44 -15.11 -37.30 -19.35
N ASN A 45 -14.46 -37.51 -18.20
CA ASN A 45 -14.92 -38.42 -17.17
C ASN A 45 -15.69 -37.68 -16.07
N LYS A 46 -17.01 -37.81 -16.09
CA LYS A 46 -17.92 -37.17 -15.11
C LYS A 46 -18.72 -38.22 -14.37
N ARG A 47 -18.97 -37.95 -13.08
CA ARG A 47 -19.80 -38.78 -12.21
C ARG A 47 -20.74 -37.92 -11.38
N ASP A 48 -21.79 -38.56 -10.91
CA ASP A 48 -22.70 -37.97 -9.95
C ASP A 48 -22.14 -38.18 -8.54
N ILE A 49 -22.05 -37.09 -7.77
CA ILE A 49 -21.51 -37.13 -6.40
C ILE A 49 -22.64 -36.99 -5.40
N THR A 50 -22.77 -37.99 -4.53
CA THR A 50 -23.70 -37.94 -3.40
C THR A 50 -23.10 -37.13 -2.25
N VAL A 51 -23.78 -36.07 -1.82
CA VAL A 51 -23.33 -35.21 -0.70
C VAL A 51 -23.43 -35.98 0.62
N PRO A 52 -22.31 -36.20 1.35
CA PRO A 52 -22.35 -36.97 2.59
C PRO A 52 -23.01 -36.20 3.74
N GLY A 53 -23.93 -36.84 4.49
CA GLY A 53 -24.44 -36.31 5.76
C GLY A 53 -25.89 -35.76 5.76
N THR A 54 -26.67 -35.98 4.71
CA THR A 54 -28.10 -35.66 4.67
C THR A 54 -28.92 -36.72 5.43
N GLY A 55 -28.90 -36.67 6.76
CA GLY A 55 -29.77 -37.49 7.60
C GLY A 55 -31.24 -37.12 7.36
N GLY A 56 -31.93 -37.87 6.48
CA GLY A 56 -33.34 -37.68 6.15
C GLY A 56 -33.67 -37.91 4.68
N GLY A 57 -33.89 -39.16 4.28
CA GLY A 57 -34.76 -39.57 3.16
C GLY A 57 -34.37 -39.22 1.71
N GLY A 58 -33.18 -38.69 1.43
CA GLY A 58 -32.73 -38.49 0.05
C GLY A 58 -31.43 -37.74 0.03
N ALA A 59 -30.41 -38.40 -0.47
CA ALA A 59 -29.09 -37.83 -0.56
C ALA A 59 -29.05 -36.83 -1.73
N ALA A 60 -28.71 -35.58 -1.41
CA ALA A 60 -28.53 -34.56 -2.44
C ALA A 60 -27.39 -35.03 -3.36
N THR A 61 -27.71 -35.23 -4.63
CA THR A 61 -26.75 -35.69 -5.63
C THR A 61 -26.40 -34.50 -6.51
N ILE A 62 -25.11 -34.24 -6.67
CA ILE A 62 -24.63 -33.21 -7.59
C ILE A 62 -24.22 -33.92 -8.88
N PRO A 63 -24.95 -33.69 -9.98
CA PRO A 63 -24.71 -34.44 -11.21
C PRO A 63 -23.51 -33.91 -11.98
N ASN A 64 -22.96 -34.74 -12.87
CA ASN A 64 -21.98 -34.35 -13.89
C ASN A 64 -20.72 -33.65 -13.33
N VAL A 65 -20.14 -34.16 -12.25
CA VAL A 65 -18.92 -33.62 -11.64
C VAL A 65 -17.69 -34.38 -12.15
N SER A 66 -16.63 -33.66 -12.53
CA SER A 66 -15.35 -34.27 -12.92
C SER A 66 -14.81 -35.19 -11.82
N GLU A 67 -14.19 -36.30 -12.21
CA GLU A 67 -13.56 -37.22 -11.26
C GLU A 67 -12.41 -36.61 -10.46
N ASP A 68 -11.78 -35.56 -10.99
CA ASP A 68 -10.71 -34.80 -10.34
C ASP A 68 -11.20 -34.00 -9.14
N ILE A 69 -12.51 -33.82 -8.99
CA ILE A 69 -13.14 -33.13 -7.87
C ILE A 69 -13.66 -34.18 -6.88
N ARG A 70 -13.19 -34.08 -5.64
CA ARG A 70 -13.74 -34.84 -4.51
C ARG A 70 -14.64 -33.99 -3.66
N CYS A 71 -15.63 -34.65 -3.06
CA CYS A 71 -16.58 -34.07 -2.14
C CYS A 71 -16.53 -34.87 -0.84
N ASP A 72 -16.01 -34.27 0.22
CA ASP A 72 -16.00 -34.86 1.54
C ASP A 72 -17.17 -34.33 2.37
N LYS A 73 -17.47 -35.05 3.46
CA LYS A 73 -18.47 -34.65 4.44
C LYS A 73 -18.08 -33.33 5.09
N GLY A 74 -19.05 -32.42 5.22
CA GLY A 74 -18.86 -31.17 5.93
C GLY A 74 -18.81 -31.34 7.45
N ASP A 75 -18.40 -30.26 8.11
CA ASP A 75 -18.26 -30.16 9.56
C ASP A 75 -18.90 -28.87 10.11
N ARG A 76 -19.25 -28.90 11.40
CA ARG A 76 -19.61 -27.69 12.16
C ARG A 76 -18.39 -27.29 12.97
N LEU A 77 -17.84 -26.11 12.68
CA LEU A 77 -16.60 -25.63 13.27
C LEU A 77 -16.85 -24.32 14.01
N ARG A 78 -16.59 -24.28 15.32
CA ARG A 78 -16.38 -23.00 16.02
C ARG A 78 -14.89 -22.68 15.96
N PHE A 79 -14.56 -21.50 15.49
CA PHE A 79 -13.19 -21.00 15.54
C PHE A 79 -13.12 -19.79 16.46
N LYS A 80 -12.33 -19.92 17.51
CA LYS A 80 -11.98 -18.84 18.41
C LYS A 80 -10.47 -18.65 18.38
N SER A 81 -10.05 -17.40 18.38
CA SER A 81 -8.64 -17.00 18.48
C SER A 81 -8.39 -16.33 19.82
N ASP A 82 -7.12 -16.31 20.21
CA ASP A 82 -6.64 -15.46 21.29
C ASP A 82 -6.60 -13.99 20.86
N VAL A 83 -6.30 -13.10 21.80
CA VAL A 83 -6.04 -11.69 21.51
C VAL A 83 -4.63 -11.57 20.93
N LEU A 84 -4.54 -11.29 19.63
CA LEU A 84 -3.30 -11.29 18.86
C LEU A 84 -2.99 -9.90 18.30
N GLN A 85 -1.71 -9.63 18.03
CA GLN A 85 -1.32 -8.44 17.27
C GLN A 85 -1.72 -8.59 15.79
N PHE A 86 -1.83 -7.45 15.09
CA PHE A 86 -2.27 -7.39 13.68
C PHE A 86 -1.61 -8.44 12.78
N ASN A 87 -0.27 -8.48 12.76
CA ASN A 87 0.50 -9.38 11.90
C ASN A 87 0.30 -10.86 12.26
N GLN A 88 0.13 -11.18 13.56
CA GLN A 88 -0.09 -12.54 14.02
C GLN A 88 -1.50 -13.03 13.65
N MET A 89 -2.51 -12.18 13.79
CA MET A 89 -3.88 -12.49 13.38
C MET A 89 -3.98 -12.67 11.85
N SER A 90 -3.30 -11.80 11.10
CA SER A 90 -3.19 -11.91 9.64
C SER A 90 -2.58 -13.25 9.21
N GLU A 91 -1.45 -13.63 9.80
CA GLU A 91 -0.78 -14.90 9.54
C GLU A 91 -1.68 -16.11 9.90
N LEU A 92 -2.35 -16.07 11.05
CA LEU A 92 -3.28 -17.12 11.48
C LEU A 92 -4.42 -17.36 10.46
N LEU A 93 -5.02 -16.28 9.94
CA LEU A 93 -6.11 -16.38 8.96
C LEU A 93 -5.62 -16.78 7.57
N ASN A 94 -4.42 -16.34 7.18
CA ASN A 94 -3.79 -16.76 5.92
C ASN A 94 -3.46 -18.26 5.93
N GLN A 95 -2.88 -18.78 7.01
CA GLN A 95 -2.53 -20.20 7.15
C GLN A 95 -3.75 -21.11 6.98
N LYS A 96 -4.93 -20.68 7.47
CA LYS A 96 -6.19 -21.41 7.28
C LYS A 96 -6.61 -21.56 5.82
N SER A 97 -6.18 -20.64 4.98
CA SER A 97 -6.45 -20.62 3.55
C SER A 97 -5.30 -21.17 2.72
N ALA A 98 -4.35 -21.89 3.36
CA ALA A 98 -3.11 -22.38 2.77
C ALA A 98 -2.22 -21.27 2.15
N ILE A 99 -2.36 -20.03 2.64
CA ILE A 99 -1.54 -18.89 2.22
C ILE A 99 -0.41 -18.71 3.23
N GLN A 100 0.80 -18.50 2.74
CA GLN A 100 1.97 -18.23 3.58
C GLN A 100 2.19 -16.73 3.78
N GLY A 101 2.72 -16.36 4.94
CA GLY A 101 3.16 -15.00 5.24
C GLY A 101 2.12 -14.15 5.99
N LYS A 102 2.55 -12.91 6.29
CA LYS A 102 1.88 -12.00 7.23
C LYS A 102 1.09 -10.88 6.55
N ILE A 103 1.17 -10.79 5.23
CA ILE A 103 0.46 -9.76 4.46
C ILE A 103 -1.04 -10.06 4.54
N PRO A 104 -1.88 -9.14 5.01
CA PRO A 104 -3.30 -9.42 5.20
C PRO A 104 -3.99 -9.70 3.87
N SER A 105 -4.86 -10.71 3.84
CA SER A 105 -5.73 -10.99 2.71
C SER A 105 -6.96 -10.07 2.68
N GLY A 106 -7.68 -10.03 1.57
CA GLY A 106 -8.96 -9.35 1.48
C GLY A 106 -10.01 -9.95 2.41
N TYR A 107 -9.92 -11.25 2.71
CA TYR A 107 -10.73 -11.88 3.75
C TYR A 107 -10.45 -11.31 5.14
N PHE A 108 -9.17 -11.16 5.51
CA PHE A 108 -8.79 -10.51 6.77
C PHE A 108 -9.36 -9.09 6.85
N ASN A 109 -9.22 -8.30 5.78
CA ASN A 109 -9.75 -6.94 5.73
C ASN A 109 -11.28 -6.91 5.88
N ALA A 110 -12.00 -7.77 5.14
CA ALA A 110 -13.45 -7.84 5.20
C ALA A 110 -13.97 -8.35 6.56
N LEU A 111 -13.21 -9.20 7.24
CA LEU A 111 -13.57 -9.75 8.55
C LEU A 111 -13.53 -8.69 9.66
N PHE A 112 -12.51 -7.82 9.61
CA PHE A 112 -12.28 -6.76 10.61
C PHE A 112 -12.70 -5.36 10.14
N GLY A 113 -13.32 -5.23 8.96
CA GLY A 113 -13.79 -3.94 8.43
C GLY A 113 -12.67 -2.95 8.11
N LEU A 114 -11.52 -3.44 7.63
CA LEU A 114 -10.31 -2.64 7.40
C LEU A 114 -10.30 -1.97 6.03
N SER A 115 -9.53 -0.87 5.93
CA SER A 115 -9.46 -0.03 4.73
C SER A 115 -8.77 -0.74 3.55
N GLY A 116 -7.78 -1.58 3.85
CA GLY A 116 -6.95 -2.24 2.85
C GLY A 116 -5.55 -1.63 2.69
N ASP A 117 -5.35 -0.39 3.15
CA ASP A 117 -4.03 0.20 3.36
C ASP A 117 -3.44 -0.35 4.67
N TRP A 118 -2.93 -1.57 4.57
CA TRP A 118 -2.57 -2.34 5.74
C TRP A 118 -1.38 -1.75 6.52
N PHE A 119 -0.57 -0.87 5.92
CA PHE A 119 0.49 -0.17 6.65
C PHE A 119 -0.09 0.79 7.69
N ARG A 120 -1.17 1.51 7.33
CA ARG A 120 -1.91 2.39 8.24
C ARG A 120 -2.75 1.58 9.21
N ASP A 121 -3.51 0.60 8.71
CA ASP A 121 -4.36 -0.26 9.55
C ASP A 121 -3.53 -0.95 10.65
N ALA A 122 -2.33 -1.47 10.31
CA ALA A 122 -1.43 -2.11 11.27
C ALA A 122 -0.80 -1.14 12.28
N HIS A 123 -0.71 0.15 11.96
CA HIS A 123 -0.23 1.17 12.89
C HIS A 123 -1.30 1.53 13.92
N ASP A 124 -2.55 1.66 13.47
CA ASP A 124 -3.66 2.09 14.30
C ASP A 124 -4.20 0.96 15.20
N ILE A 125 -4.10 -0.29 14.75
CA ILE A 125 -4.64 -1.45 15.44
C ILE A 125 -3.61 -2.12 16.35
N LYS A 126 -3.92 -2.14 17.65
CA LYS A 126 -3.06 -2.79 18.66
C LYS A 126 -3.27 -4.30 18.74
N TYR A 127 -4.53 -4.72 18.86
CA TYR A 127 -4.89 -6.12 19.07
C TYR A 127 -6.20 -6.46 18.35
N LEU A 128 -6.31 -7.71 17.94
CA LEU A 128 -7.48 -8.28 17.27
C LEU A 128 -7.84 -9.60 17.95
N ALA A 129 -9.14 -9.89 18.00
CA ALA A 129 -9.66 -11.17 18.43
C ALA A 129 -10.85 -11.55 17.55
N PHE A 130 -11.01 -12.84 17.32
CA PHE A 130 -12.04 -13.42 16.47
C PHE A 130 -12.71 -14.63 17.13
N ASP A 131 -14.04 -14.67 17.11
CA ASP A 131 -14.86 -15.83 17.50
C ASP A 131 -15.98 -15.99 16.45
N GLY A 132 -15.95 -17.09 15.73
CA GLY A 132 -16.89 -17.37 14.64
C GLY A 132 -17.40 -18.80 14.66
N TYR A 133 -18.64 -18.96 14.22
CA TYR A 133 -19.29 -20.26 14.07
C TYR A 133 -19.55 -20.53 12.60
N PHE A 134 -19.03 -21.66 12.10
CA PHE A 134 -19.05 -22.03 10.70
C PHE A 134 -19.75 -23.37 10.51
N ILE A 135 -20.59 -23.45 9.48
CA ILE A 135 -21.33 -24.65 9.13
C ILE A 135 -20.99 -25.01 7.69
N SER A 136 -20.22 -26.07 7.51
CA SER A 136 -19.97 -26.70 6.22
C SER A 136 -20.89 -27.92 6.10
N LEU A 137 -21.54 -28.07 4.96
CA LEU A 137 -22.33 -29.26 4.65
C LEU A 137 -21.48 -30.25 3.84
N TYR A 138 -20.58 -29.75 3.01
CA TYR A 138 -19.58 -30.53 2.30
C TYR A 138 -18.32 -29.71 2.00
N TYR A 139 -17.26 -30.43 1.67
CA TYR A 139 -15.96 -29.89 1.30
C TYR A 139 -15.63 -30.33 -0.12
N LEU A 140 -15.39 -29.39 -1.03
CA LEU A 140 -14.90 -29.72 -2.35
C LEU A 140 -13.41 -29.42 -2.45
N HIS A 141 -12.65 -30.34 -3.03
CA HIS A 141 -11.22 -30.15 -3.29
C HIS A 141 -10.80 -30.79 -4.61
N LEU A 142 -9.81 -30.17 -5.25
CA LEU A 142 -9.14 -30.75 -6.41
C LEU A 142 -8.16 -31.83 -5.95
N THR A 143 -8.19 -32.97 -6.62
CA THR A 143 -7.40 -34.15 -6.25
C THR A 143 -6.17 -34.37 -7.11
N ALA A 144 -6.05 -33.61 -8.20
CA ALA A 144 -4.92 -33.68 -9.09
C ALA A 144 -3.62 -33.39 -8.32
N SER A 145 -2.75 -34.40 -8.23
CA SER A 145 -1.48 -34.36 -7.50
C SER A 145 -0.54 -33.28 -8.06
N HIS A 146 -0.70 -32.95 -9.34
CA HIS A 146 0.00 -31.89 -10.05
C HIS A 146 -1.02 -31.06 -10.83
N LEU A 147 -1.31 -29.85 -10.36
CA LEU A 147 -2.16 -28.91 -11.09
C LEU A 147 -1.42 -28.43 -12.35
N ILE A 148 -2.01 -28.65 -13.51
CA ILE A 148 -1.46 -28.21 -14.79
C ILE A 148 -2.23 -26.99 -15.27
N LEU A 149 -1.55 -25.87 -15.50
CA LEU A 149 -2.16 -24.68 -16.09
C LEU A 149 -2.55 -24.94 -17.55
N GLN A 150 -3.68 -24.37 -17.97
CA GLN A 150 -4.08 -24.36 -19.38
C GLN A 150 -3.07 -23.60 -20.24
N GLU A 151 -2.90 -24.06 -21.47
CA GLU A 151 -1.91 -23.51 -22.40
C GLU A 151 -2.16 -22.02 -22.71
N GLU A 152 -3.42 -21.60 -22.72
CA GLU A 152 -3.80 -20.18 -22.89
C GLU A 152 -3.28 -19.29 -21.75
N VAL A 153 -3.26 -19.80 -20.51
CA VAL A 153 -2.74 -19.07 -19.34
C VAL A 153 -1.21 -19.01 -19.38
N LYS A 154 -0.56 -20.08 -19.86
CA LYS A 154 0.91 -20.08 -20.02
C LYS A 154 1.36 -19.09 -21.09
N LYS A 155 0.65 -19.02 -22.22
CA LYS A 155 0.94 -18.11 -23.34
C LYS A 155 0.66 -16.64 -23.02
N SER A 156 -0.18 -16.34 -22.04
CA SER A 156 -0.47 -14.97 -21.63
C SER A 156 0.56 -14.39 -20.65
N VAL A 157 1.54 -15.20 -20.19
CA VAL A 157 2.64 -14.71 -19.36
C VAL A 157 3.56 -13.80 -20.18
N PRO A 158 3.77 -12.54 -19.76
CA PRO A 158 4.66 -11.63 -20.47
C PRO A 158 6.12 -12.11 -20.40
N ALA A 159 6.82 -12.08 -21.54
CA ALA A 159 8.24 -12.48 -21.61
C ALA A 159 9.20 -11.46 -20.99
N GLN A 160 8.76 -10.20 -20.84
CA GLN A 160 9.54 -9.09 -20.30
C GLN A 160 8.71 -8.29 -19.28
N TRP A 161 9.34 -7.35 -18.58
CA TRP A 161 8.64 -6.41 -17.70
C TRP A 161 7.80 -5.42 -18.52
N ASP A 162 6.55 -5.79 -18.79
CA ASP A 162 5.54 -4.95 -19.44
C ASP A 162 4.37 -4.67 -18.48
N PRO A 163 4.32 -3.48 -17.84
CA PRO A 163 3.29 -3.12 -16.87
C PRO A 163 1.86 -3.33 -17.35
N ALA A 164 1.56 -3.05 -18.62
CA ALA A 164 0.21 -3.19 -19.18
C ALA A 164 -0.21 -4.67 -19.25
N SER A 165 0.63 -5.54 -19.84
CA SER A 165 0.33 -6.98 -19.91
C SER A 165 0.32 -7.65 -18.53
N LEU A 166 1.21 -7.24 -17.62
CA LEU A 166 1.24 -7.73 -16.24
C LEU A 166 -0.05 -7.37 -15.48
N THR A 167 -0.49 -6.12 -15.62
CA THR A 167 -1.75 -5.63 -15.03
C THR A 167 -2.94 -6.42 -15.57
N ARG A 168 -3.01 -6.56 -16.90
CA ARG A 168 -4.06 -7.34 -17.57
C ARG A 168 -4.08 -8.79 -17.10
N PHE A 169 -2.92 -9.42 -16.92
CA PHE A 169 -2.82 -10.79 -16.41
C PHE A 169 -3.42 -10.89 -14.99
N ILE A 170 -3.00 -10.01 -14.06
CA ILE A 170 -3.48 -10.01 -12.67
C ILE A 170 -4.99 -9.71 -12.61
N GLN A 171 -5.48 -8.80 -13.44
CA GLN A 171 -6.91 -8.47 -13.51
C GLN A 171 -7.73 -9.65 -14.05
N THR A 172 -7.25 -10.35 -15.08
CA THR A 172 -7.95 -11.43 -15.78
C THR A 172 -7.92 -12.76 -15.01
N TYR A 173 -6.75 -13.15 -14.51
CA TYR A 173 -6.50 -14.46 -13.90
C TYR A 173 -6.34 -14.40 -12.38
N GLY A 174 -6.15 -13.22 -11.80
CA GLY A 174 -5.87 -13.08 -10.37
C GLY A 174 -4.43 -13.38 -10.02
N THR A 175 -4.20 -13.66 -8.73
CA THR A 175 -2.87 -13.96 -8.17
C THR A 175 -2.74 -15.42 -7.77
N HIS A 176 -3.86 -16.06 -7.41
CA HIS A 176 -3.92 -17.42 -6.87
C HIS A 176 -5.00 -18.24 -7.57
N ILE A 177 -4.98 -19.56 -7.38
CA ILE A 177 -5.97 -20.50 -7.90
C ILE A 177 -6.73 -21.10 -6.73
N ILE A 178 -8.06 -21.20 -6.86
CA ILE A 178 -8.91 -21.88 -5.88
C ILE A 178 -8.71 -23.39 -6.04
N ILE A 179 -8.16 -24.05 -5.04
CA ILE A 179 -7.97 -25.51 -5.04
C ILE A 179 -9.05 -26.22 -4.24
N ASP A 180 -9.48 -25.63 -3.12
CA ASP A 180 -10.44 -26.22 -2.21
C ASP A 180 -11.42 -25.17 -1.68
N LEU A 181 -12.64 -25.59 -1.39
CA LEU A 181 -13.66 -24.74 -0.77
C LEU A 181 -14.57 -25.54 0.17
N LYS A 182 -15.00 -24.90 1.26
CA LYS A 182 -16.11 -25.38 2.11
C LYS A 182 -17.37 -24.61 1.75
N SER A 183 -18.39 -25.32 1.28
CA SER A 183 -19.70 -24.75 0.95
C SER A 183 -20.81 -25.40 1.78
N PRO A 184 -21.84 -24.63 2.17
CA PRO A 184 -23.12 -25.21 2.51
C PRO A 184 -23.86 -25.64 1.20
N SER A 185 -24.75 -26.63 1.23
CA SER A 185 -25.56 -27.06 0.06
C SER A 185 -26.95 -26.44 0.09
N GLN A 186 -27.56 -26.28 -1.09
CA GLN A 186 -28.99 -26.06 -1.23
C GLN A 186 -29.76 -27.30 -0.77
N GLN A 187 -30.60 -27.16 0.25
CA GLN A 187 -31.68 -28.10 0.50
C GLN A 187 -32.92 -27.68 -0.31
N GLN A 188 -33.45 -28.59 -1.13
CA GLN A 188 -34.90 -28.69 -1.27
C GLN A 188 -35.37 -29.71 -0.23
N ARG A 189 -36.15 -29.28 0.78
CA ARG A 189 -37.19 -30.17 1.34
C ARG A 189 -38.19 -29.50 2.27
N ASN A 190 -39.40 -30.06 2.15
CA ASN A 190 -40.55 -29.89 3.01
C ASN A 190 -40.22 -30.20 4.48
N SER A 191 -40.86 -29.40 5.32
CA SER A 191 -40.91 -29.31 6.77
C SER A 191 -40.68 -30.60 7.58
N THR A 192 -39.80 -30.56 8.58
CA THR A 192 -40.11 -31.00 9.97
C THR A 192 -39.07 -30.42 10.96
N PRO A 193 -39.47 -29.94 12.16
CA PRO A 193 -38.55 -29.30 13.10
C PRO A 193 -38.08 -30.29 14.18
N GLU A 194 -36.80 -30.66 14.19
CA GLU A 194 -36.19 -31.32 15.35
C GLU A 194 -34.84 -30.70 15.74
N GLY A 195 -34.68 -30.48 17.05
CA GLY A 195 -33.41 -30.20 17.72
C GLY A 195 -33.14 -28.74 18.05
N LYS A 196 -33.69 -28.23 19.16
CA LYS A 196 -33.24 -26.98 19.80
C LYS A 196 -31.81 -27.14 20.33
N GLN A 197 -30.80 -26.81 19.54
CA GLN A 197 -29.41 -26.76 19.99
C GLN A 197 -29.07 -25.36 20.54
N LYS A 198 -28.56 -25.32 21.78
CA LYS A 198 -28.28 -24.08 22.54
C LYS A 198 -27.12 -23.30 21.93
N VAL A 199 -27.42 -22.08 21.48
CA VAL A 199 -26.43 -21.04 21.14
C VAL A 199 -25.75 -20.56 22.44
N PRO A 200 -24.41 -20.44 22.52
CA PRO A 200 -23.73 -19.93 23.70
C PRO A 200 -24.23 -18.53 24.09
N GLU A 201 -24.44 -18.27 25.38
CA GLU A 201 -25.08 -17.05 25.89
C GLU A 201 -24.39 -15.74 25.45
N VAL A 202 -23.09 -15.75 25.16
CA VAL A 202 -22.36 -14.56 24.70
C VAL A 202 -22.89 -14.01 23.38
N PHE A 203 -23.30 -14.89 22.45
CA PHE A 203 -23.91 -14.48 21.18
C PHE A 203 -25.34 -13.98 21.38
N ASN A 204 -26.08 -14.58 22.32
CA ASN A 204 -27.42 -14.09 22.67
C ASN A 204 -27.36 -12.71 23.34
N ARG A 205 -26.39 -12.49 24.24
CA ARG A 205 -26.27 -11.23 24.99
C ARG A 205 -25.86 -10.05 24.09
N VAL A 206 -25.00 -10.28 23.11
CA VAL A 206 -24.58 -9.26 22.12
C VAL A 206 -25.63 -9.06 21.01
N MET A 207 -26.35 -10.11 20.59
CA MET A 207 -27.38 -10.01 19.55
C MET A 207 -28.74 -9.49 20.06
N GLN A 208 -29.02 -9.57 21.37
CA GLN A 208 -30.24 -9.04 21.98
C GLN A 208 -30.15 -7.55 22.31
N SER A 209 -28.96 -6.95 22.34
CA SER A 209 -28.74 -5.59 22.85
C SER A 209 -28.60 -4.50 21.79
N SER A 210 -28.72 -4.80 20.49
CA SER A 210 -28.75 -3.76 19.45
C SER A 210 -29.69 -4.10 18.28
N THR A 211 -30.82 -3.41 18.25
CA THR A 211 -31.77 -3.34 17.14
C THR A 211 -31.18 -2.48 16.01
N THR A 212 -30.23 -3.01 15.23
CA THR A 212 -29.80 -2.35 13.99
C THR A 212 -29.42 -3.38 12.93
N GLN A 213 -29.70 -3.02 11.68
CA GLN A 213 -29.77 -3.89 10.51
C GLN A 213 -28.43 -4.58 10.20
N PHE A 214 -28.33 -5.90 10.38
CA PHE A 214 -27.12 -6.72 10.22
C PHE A 214 -26.67 -6.96 8.75
N ALA A 215 -27.11 -6.14 7.80
CA ALA A 215 -26.69 -6.22 6.41
C ALA A 215 -25.33 -5.55 6.15
N SER A 216 -24.88 -4.73 7.10
CA SER A 216 -23.57 -4.08 7.13
C SER A 216 -22.94 -4.28 8.51
N ILE A 217 -21.59 -4.30 8.53
CA ILE A 217 -20.76 -4.28 9.74
C ILE A 217 -21.38 -3.30 10.75
N SER A 218 -21.95 -3.83 11.83
CA SER A 218 -22.52 -3.01 12.91
C SER A 218 -21.42 -2.74 13.92
N GLU A 219 -20.94 -1.51 13.97
CA GLU A 219 -19.90 -1.07 14.90
C GLU A 219 -20.55 -0.68 16.24
N ALA A 220 -20.40 -1.52 17.26
CA ALA A 220 -20.75 -1.13 18.63
C ALA A 220 -19.48 -0.60 19.30
N SER A 221 -19.31 0.71 19.33
CA SER A 221 -18.26 1.37 20.12
C SER A 221 -18.64 1.32 21.59
N SER A 222 -17.89 0.56 22.38
CA SER A 222 -18.00 0.61 23.84
C SER A 222 -17.06 1.68 24.40
N LYS A 223 -17.40 2.23 25.57
CA LYS A 223 -16.66 3.32 26.24
C LYS A 223 -15.17 3.02 26.50
N ASP A 224 -14.73 1.78 26.31
CA ASP A 224 -13.37 1.28 26.62
C ASP A 224 -12.44 1.23 25.39
N GLY A 225 -12.83 1.82 24.25
CA GLY A 225 -12.02 1.81 23.02
C GLY A 225 -12.01 0.45 22.30
N LEU A 226 -13.01 -0.39 22.58
CA LEU A 226 -13.24 -1.66 21.90
C LEU A 226 -14.33 -1.48 20.84
N THR A 227 -13.99 -1.85 19.60
CA THR A 227 -14.91 -1.95 18.46
C THR A 227 -15.28 -3.43 18.25
N ILE A 228 -16.57 -3.76 18.35
CA ILE A 228 -17.10 -5.09 18.06
C ILE A 228 -17.77 -5.07 16.70
N ILE A 229 -17.36 -5.99 15.82
CA ILE A 229 -17.93 -6.19 14.49
C ILE A 229 -18.64 -7.54 14.43
N CYS A 230 -19.94 -7.50 14.16
CA CYS A 230 -20.75 -8.70 13.93
C CYS A 230 -21.04 -8.84 12.43
N SER A 231 -20.73 -9.99 11.84
CA SER A 231 -21.05 -10.29 10.44
C SER A 231 -21.74 -11.66 10.28
N LYS A 232 -22.64 -11.75 9.31
CA LYS A 232 -23.31 -12.99 8.88
C LYS A 232 -23.01 -13.20 7.39
N ARG A 233 -22.70 -14.44 6.97
CA ARG A 233 -22.44 -14.81 5.57
C ARG A 233 -23.31 -16.01 5.18
N GLY A 234 -23.87 -16.00 3.98
CA GLY A 234 -24.92 -16.93 3.56
C GLY A 234 -26.26 -16.69 4.27
N GLY A 235 -27.30 -17.38 3.78
CA GLY A 235 -28.69 -17.21 4.22
C GLY A 235 -29.29 -15.85 3.85
N ASP A 236 -30.46 -15.56 4.43
CA ASP A 236 -31.09 -14.24 4.41
C ASP A 236 -30.51 -13.40 5.56
N VAL A 237 -29.45 -12.66 5.26
CA VAL A 237 -28.70 -11.82 6.21
C VAL A 237 -29.59 -10.75 6.87
N PHE A 238 -30.73 -10.39 6.26
CA PHE A 238 -31.66 -9.39 6.77
C PHE A 238 -32.57 -9.92 7.89
N LYS A 239 -32.56 -11.22 8.20
CA LYS A 239 -33.30 -11.76 9.35
C LYS A 239 -32.73 -11.22 10.67
N GLN A 240 -33.63 -10.64 11.47
CA GLN A 240 -33.27 -9.99 12.73
C GLN A 240 -32.76 -10.97 13.80
N SER A 241 -33.33 -12.18 13.90
CA SER A 241 -32.86 -13.18 14.87
C SER A 241 -31.85 -14.15 14.26
N HIS A 242 -30.84 -14.54 15.04
CA HIS A 242 -29.86 -15.55 14.63
C HIS A 242 -30.53 -16.89 14.30
N SER A 243 -31.51 -17.32 15.10
CA SER A 243 -32.24 -18.57 14.86
C SER A 243 -32.99 -18.54 13.52
N ASN A 244 -33.63 -17.42 13.18
CA ASN A 244 -34.35 -17.29 11.91
C ASN A 244 -33.37 -17.22 10.72
N TRP A 245 -32.24 -16.53 10.87
CA TRP A 245 -31.17 -16.52 9.88
C TRP A 245 -30.62 -17.94 9.65
N LEU A 246 -30.36 -18.70 10.72
CA LEU A 246 -29.79 -20.04 10.64
C LEU A 246 -30.65 -21.00 9.80
N GLN A 247 -31.99 -20.88 9.88
CA GLN A 247 -32.91 -21.68 9.06
C GLN A 247 -32.79 -21.38 7.56
N THR A 248 -32.28 -20.20 7.19
CA THR A 248 -32.11 -19.80 5.78
C THR A 248 -30.74 -20.14 5.20
N VAL A 249 -29.77 -20.55 6.03
CA VAL A 249 -28.40 -20.88 5.57
C VAL A 249 -28.39 -22.07 4.61
N ALA A 250 -29.28 -23.06 4.84
CA ALA A 250 -29.41 -24.23 3.98
C ALA A 250 -30.09 -23.92 2.62
N SER A 251 -30.91 -22.87 2.54
CA SER A 251 -31.56 -22.48 1.27
C SER A 251 -30.69 -21.55 0.43
N ASN A 252 -29.85 -20.73 1.06
CA ASN A 252 -28.93 -19.83 0.36
C ASN A 252 -27.49 -19.96 0.91
N PRO A 253 -26.78 -21.03 0.57
CA PRO A 253 -25.45 -21.26 1.10
C PRO A 253 -24.39 -20.34 0.48
N GLU A 254 -23.43 -19.87 1.28
CA GLU A 254 -22.25 -19.14 0.81
C GLU A 254 -20.97 -19.87 1.29
N ALA A 255 -20.01 -20.08 0.38
CA ALA A 255 -18.73 -20.66 0.76
C ALA A 255 -17.96 -19.71 1.68
N PHE A 256 -17.36 -20.26 2.75
CA PHE A 256 -16.75 -19.45 3.82
C PHE A 256 -15.26 -19.71 4.03
N LEU A 257 -14.74 -20.85 3.56
CA LEU A 257 -13.32 -21.20 3.66
C LEU A 257 -12.84 -21.64 2.29
N PHE A 258 -11.74 -21.04 1.85
CA PHE A 258 -11.10 -21.27 0.57
C PHE A 258 -9.65 -21.64 0.82
N LYS A 259 -9.09 -22.56 0.03
CA LYS A 259 -7.65 -22.78 -0.02
C LYS A 259 -7.12 -22.42 -1.40
N PHE A 260 -5.92 -21.87 -1.39
CA PHE A 260 -5.32 -21.28 -2.57
C PHE A 260 -3.92 -21.83 -2.85
N VAL A 261 -3.55 -21.82 -4.12
CA VAL A 261 -2.18 -22.04 -4.58
C VAL A 261 -1.76 -20.82 -5.42
N PRO A 262 -0.57 -20.22 -5.20
CA PRO A 262 -0.09 -19.10 -6.01
C PRO A 262 0.03 -19.51 -7.47
N ILE A 263 -0.49 -18.70 -8.41
CA ILE A 263 -0.38 -19.00 -9.86
C ILE A 263 1.09 -19.12 -10.27
N SER A 264 1.96 -18.28 -9.69
CA SER A 264 3.41 -18.31 -9.96
C SER A 264 4.08 -19.64 -9.65
N SER A 265 3.55 -20.43 -8.70
CA SER A 265 4.09 -21.76 -8.38
C SER A 265 3.90 -22.79 -9.49
N LEU A 266 2.93 -22.56 -10.39
CA LEU A 266 2.60 -23.44 -11.51
C LEU A 266 3.23 -22.99 -12.83
N LEU A 267 3.99 -21.88 -12.83
CA LEU A 267 4.62 -21.29 -14.01
C LEU A 267 6.11 -21.64 -14.13
N THR A 268 6.58 -22.64 -13.39
CA THR A 268 7.98 -23.08 -13.43
C THR A 268 8.37 -23.51 -14.85
N GLY A 269 9.52 -23.03 -15.32
CA GLY A 269 10.02 -23.30 -16.67
C GLY A 269 9.45 -22.41 -17.78
N ILE A 270 8.51 -21.50 -17.49
CA ILE A 270 7.97 -20.57 -18.49
C ILE A 270 8.84 -19.29 -18.51
N PRO A 271 9.34 -18.87 -19.69
CA PRO A 271 10.07 -17.60 -19.83
C PRO A 271 9.23 -16.41 -19.35
N GLY A 272 9.84 -15.50 -18.60
CA GLY A 272 9.15 -14.30 -18.08
C GLY A 272 8.32 -14.51 -16.80
N SER A 273 8.15 -15.76 -16.34
CA SER A 273 7.46 -16.08 -15.07
C SER A 273 8.01 -15.34 -13.84
N GLY A 274 9.31 -15.04 -13.83
CA GLY A 274 9.95 -14.22 -12.79
C GLY A 274 9.40 -12.79 -12.72
N TYR A 275 9.15 -12.14 -13.87
CA TYR A 275 8.56 -10.80 -13.90
C TYR A 275 7.14 -10.80 -13.36
N LEU A 276 6.33 -11.78 -13.77
CA LEU A 276 4.97 -11.94 -13.25
C LEU A 276 4.95 -12.22 -11.75
N SER A 277 5.81 -13.11 -11.26
CA SER A 277 5.92 -13.37 -9.83
C SER A 277 6.34 -12.12 -9.06
N HIS A 278 7.24 -11.31 -9.59
CA HIS A 278 7.65 -10.04 -8.98
C HIS A 278 6.49 -9.04 -8.94
N ALA A 279 5.76 -8.87 -10.05
CA ALA A 279 4.60 -7.99 -10.14
C ALA A 279 3.47 -8.39 -9.17
N ILE A 280 3.17 -9.69 -9.06
CA ILE A 280 2.19 -10.22 -8.10
C ILE A 280 2.63 -9.92 -6.66
N ASN A 281 3.91 -10.10 -6.34
CA ASN A 281 4.42 -9.82 -5.00
C ASN A 281 4.32 -8.33 -4.64
N LEU A 282 4.63 -7.44 -5.58
CA LEU A 282 4.45 -6.00 -5.42
C LEU A 282 2.96 -5.64 -5.24
N TYR A 283 2.09 -6.20 -6.07
CA TYR A 283 0.65 -6.00 -6.00
C TYR A 283 0.08 -6.45 -4.64
N LEU A 284 0.42 -7.64 -4.16
CA LEU A 284 -0.06 -8.15 -2.87
C LEU A 284 0.49 -7.36 -1.68
N ARG A 285 1.74 -6.87 -1.78
CA ARG A 285 2.39 -6.09 -0.72
C ARG A 285 1.85 -4.66 -0.61
N TYR A 286 1.65 -3.97 -1.72
CA TYR A 286 1.31 -2.55 -1.73
C TYR A 286 -0.16 -2.27 -2.01
N LYS A 287 -0.88 -3.24 -2.59
CA LYS A 287 -2.32 -3.19 -2.89
C LYS A 287 -2.76 -1.87 -3.54
N PRO A 288 -2.10 -1.41 -4.61
CA PRO A 288 -2.57 -0.24 -5.34
C PRO A 288 -3.99 -0.48 -5.87
N PRO A 289 -4.80 0.58 -6.07
CA PRO A 289 -6.08 0.48 -6.75
C PRO A 289 -5.93 -0.22 -8.11
N PRO A 290 -6.91 -1.01 -8.56
CA PRO A 290 -6.82 -1.78 -9.80
C PRO A 290 -6.60 -0.90 -11.04
N ASP A 291 -7.18 0.31 -11.04
CA ASP A 291 -7.04 1.29 -12.13
C ASP A 291 -5.64 1.90 -12.18
N ASP A 292 -4.94 1.95 -11.03
CA ASP A 292 -3.60 2.52 -10.90
C ASP A 292 -2.50 1.46 -11.00
N LEU A 293 -2.83 0.17 -11.10
CA LEU A 293 -1.85 -0.92 -11.04
C LEU A 293 -0.81 -0.84 -12.17
N GLN A 294 -1.23 -0.46 -13.37
CA GLN A 294 -0.31 -0.29 -14.50
C GLN A 294 0.72 0.81 -14.21
N CYS A 295 0.25 2.00 -13.86
CA CYS A 295 1.11 3.12 -13.48
C CYS A 295 2.00 2.77 -12.28
N PHE A 296 1.45 2.09 -11.27
CA PHE A 296 2.22 1.63 -10.12
C PHE A 296 3.38 0.74 -10.52
N LEU A 297 3.15 -0.29 -11.36
CA LEU A 297 4.19 -1.22 -11.82
C LEU A 297 5.25 -0.51 -12.66
N GLU A 298 4.85 0.45 -13.48
CA GLU A 298 5.76 1.26 -14.28
C GLU A 298 6.66 2.16 -13.43
N PHE A 299 6.16 2.61 -12.28
CA PHE A 299 6.91 3.41 -11.31
C PHE A 299 7.79 2.57 -10.36
N GLN A 300 7.80 1.23 -10.47
CA GLN A 300 8.73 0.36 -9.73
C GLN A 300 10.12 0.34 -10.36
N ILE A 301 10.62 1.52 -10.71
CA ILE A 301 11.97 1.77 -11.23
C ILE A 301 12.88 2.10 -10.03
N PRO A 302 14.17 1.70 -10.06
CA PRO A 302 15.14 2.12 -9.06
C PRO A 302 15.15 3.64 -8.87
N ARG A 303 15.22 4.07 -7.61
CA ARG A 303 15.25 5.49 -7.25
C ARG A 303 16.63 5.86 -6.78
N GLN A 304 17.08 7.06 -7.15
CA GLN A 304 18.41 7.53 -6.79
C GLN A 304 18.41 9.02 -6.45
N TRP A 305 19.33 9.39 -5.58
CA TRP A 305 19.54 10.78 -5.19
C TRP A 305 20.54 11.45 -6.12
N ALA A 306 20.20 12.64 -6.60
CA ALA A 306 21.13 13.55 -7.25
C ALA A 306 21.42 14.75 -6.31
N PRO A 307 22.68 15.18 -6.16
CA PRO A 307 23.89 14.47 -6.60
C PRO A 307 24.08 13.16 -5.82
N MET A 308 24.71 12.16 -6.44
CA MET A 308 25.08 10.94 -5.73
C MET A 308 26.22 11.20 -4.76
N PHE A 309 26.27 10.43 -3.67
CA PHE A 309 27.20 10.71 -2.56
C PHE A 309 28.67 10.69 -2.98
N TYR A 310 29.05 9.87 -3.97
CA TYR A 310 30.41 9.82 -4.49
C TYR A 310 30.75 10.97 -5.48
N ASP A 311 29.73 11.62 -6.04
CA ASP A 311 29.91 12.80 -6.88
C ASP A 311 30.19 14.06 -6.05
N LEU A 312 29.89 14.02 -4.74
CA LEU A 312 30.29 15.06 -3.82
C LEU A 312 31.82 15.08 -3.75
N PRO A 313 32.49 16.19 -4.11
CA PRO A 313 33.93 16.22 -4.20
C PRO A 313 34.54 16.06 -2.80
N LEU A 314 34.96 14.84 -2.48
CA LEU A 314 35.89 14.54 -1.38
C LEU A 314 37.29 15.13 -1.69
N ARG A 315 37.52 15.55 -2.94
CA ARG A 315 38.78 16.13 -3.45
C ARG A 315 38.70 17.66 -3.54
N HIS A 316 39.83 18.32 -3.30
CA HIS A 316 39.94 19.79 -3.31
C HIS A 316 39.56 20.37 -4.68
N GLN A 317 38.34 20.93 -4.78
CA GLN A 317 37.97 21.81 -5.90
C GLN A 317 38.85 23.06 -5.85
N ARG A 318 39.78 23.18 -6.83
CA ARG A 318 40.65 24.37 -7.02
C ARG A 318 39.89 25.58 -7.59
N LYS A 319 38.63 25.43 -8.02
CA LYS A 319 37.76 26.57 -8.35
C LYS A 319 37.07 27.08 -7.08
N LYS A 320 37.53 28.22 -6.58
CA LYS A 320 36.94 28.97 -5.46
C LYS A 320 35.61 29.58 -5.93
N CYS A 321 34.56 28.78 -6.12
CA CYS A 321 33.21 29.33 -6.27
C CYS A 321 32.88 30.08 -4.98
N SER A 322 32.59 31.38 -5.09
CA SER A 322 32.13 32.20 -3.97
C SER A 322 30.76 31.70 -3.51
N SER A 323 30.74 30.73 -2.59
CA SER A 323 29.49 30.26 -1.99
C SER A 323 28.96 31.36 -1.06
N PRO A 324 27.77 31.92 -1.32
CA PRO A 324 27.21 32.93 -0.43
C PRO A 324 26.95 32.30 0.95
N SER A 325 27.07 33.10 2.02
CA SER A 325 26.95 32.60 3.40
C SER A 325 25.81 33.29 4.14
N LEU A 326 24.89 32.50 4.68
CA LEU A 326 23.88 32.93 5.65
C LEU A 326 24.52 33.01 7.02
N GLN A 327 24.27 34.10 7.74
CA GLN A 327 24.69 34.28 9.12
C GLN A 327 23.48 34.57 9.98
N PHE A 328 23.38 33.87 11.11
CA PHE A 328 22.24 33.94 12.02
C PHE A 328 22.42 34.94 13.17
N GLY A 329 23.56 35.65 13.20
CA GLY A 329 23.92 36.66 14.18
C GLY A 329 25.43 36.97 14.13
N PHE A 330 25.85 38.05 14.79
CA PHE A 330 27.22 38.59 14.70
C PHE A 330 28.33 37.61 15.14
N MET A 331 28.04 36.75 16.12
CA MET A 331 28.98 35.75 16.68
C MET A 331 28.62 34.31 16.30
N PHE A 332 27.66 34.10 15.39
CA PHE A 332 27.15 32.77 15.03
C PHE A 332 27.95 32.15 13.85
N PRO A 333 27.98 30.81 13.76
CA PRO A 333 28.65 30.14 12.65
C PRO A 333 27.94 30.44 11.33
N LYS A 334 28.71 30.59 10.24
CA LYS A 334 28.20 30.93 8.91
C LYS A 334 27.76 29.65 8.18
N LEU A 335 26.53 29.61 7.69
CA LEU A 335 26.03 28.54 6.82
C LEU A 335 26.26 28.93 5.37
N ARG A 336 27.14 28.20 4.67
CA ARG A 336 27.39 28.42 3.24
C ARG A 336 26.27 27.79 2.43
N VAL A 337 25.80 28.45 1.38
CA VAL A 337 24.77 27.90 0.49
C VAL A 337 25.45 27.38 -0.76
N SER A 338 25.16 26.13 -1.13
CA SER A 338 25.55 25.54 -2.39
C SER A 338 24.55 25.97 -3.46
N CYS A 339 25.00 26.82 -4.37
CA CYS A 339 24.20 27.26 -5.52
C CYS A 339 24.34 26.32 -6.74
N ALA A 340 24.78 25.08 -6.54
CA ALA A 340 24.87 24.09 -7.61
C ALA A 340 23.46 23.74 -8.11
N GLN A 341 23.30 23.66 -9.43
CA GLN A 341 22.07 23.16 -10.05
C GLN A 341 22.06 21.64 -9.97
N VAL A 342 20.99 21.09 -9.41
CA VAL A 342 20.76 19.64 -9.36
C VAL A 342 19.66 19.33 -10.36
N VAL A 343 20.01 18.63 -11.44
CA VAL A 343 19.10 18.27 -12.52
C VAL A 343 19.02 16.75 -12.63
N SER A 344 17.84 16.24 -13.01
CA SER A 344 17.59 14.80 -13.17
C SER A 344 17.47 14.37 -14.64
N ASP A 345 17.99 15.16 -15.59
CA ASP A 345 17.92 14.89 -17.04
C ASP A 345 16.50 14.54 -17.51
N GLN A 346 15.51 15.38 -17.14
CA GLN A 346 14.08 15.21 -17.41
C GLN A 346 13.42 14.01 -16.71
N LYS A 347 14.15 13.23 -15.91
CA LYS A 347 13.57 12.13 -15.14
C LYS A 347 12.72 12.69 -14.00
N PRO A 348 11.55 12.10 -13.75
CA PRO A 348 10.62 12.67 -12.81
C PRO A 348 11.13 12.57 -11.37
N VAL A 349 10.89 13.63 -10.62
CA VAL A 349 11.28 13.76 -9.21
C VAL A 349 10.17 13.23 -8.31
N VAL A 350 10.53 12.34 -7.39
CA VAL A 350 9.64 11.69 -6.41
C VAL A 350 9.88 12.17 -4.97
N GLY A 351 10.82 13.11 -4.79
CA GLY A 351 11.04 13.74 -3.51
C GLY A 351 12.25 14.68 -3.48
N LEU A 352 12.37 15.42 -2.40
CA LEU A 352 13.42 16.41 -2.19
C LEU A 352 13.92 16.33 -0.75
N ARG A 353 15.19 16.67 -0.53
CA ARG A 353 15.74 16.86 0.82
C ARG A 353 16.77 17.98 0.87
N MET A 354 16.89 18.61 2.03
CA MET A 354 18.02 19.49 2.33
C MET A 354 19.16 18.67 2.92
N TYR A 355 20.40 18.99 2.55
CA TYR A 355 21.58 18.24 3.00
C TYR A 355 22.70 19.20 3.42
N LEU A 356 23.47 18.80 4.44
CA LEU A 356 24.62 19.57 4.94
C LEU A 356 25.91 18.91 4.48
N GLU A 357 26.48 19.42 3.38
CA GLU A 357 27.70 18.93 2.76
C GLU A 357 28.98 19.39 3.47
N GLY A 358 30.06 18.64 3.20
CA GLY A 358 31.41 18.97 3.60
C GLY A 358 31.80 18.48 5.00
N ARG A 359 33.10 18.44 5.28
CA ARG A 359 33.66 17.89 6.53
C ARG A 359 33.17 18.59 7.80
N LYS A 360 32.72 19.85 7.69
CA LYS A 360 32.18 20.66 8.78
C LYS A 360 30.65 20.69 8.82
N SER A 361 29.97 20.05 7.86
CA SER A 361 28.51 20.10 7.68
C SER A 361 27.97 21.54 7.72
N ASP A 362 28.70 22.46 7.08
CA ASP A 362 28.45 23.91 7.09
C ASP A 362 28.04 24.44 5.71
N ARG A 363 27.79 23.54 4.74
CA ARG A 363 27.32 23.88 3.41
C ARG A 363 25.93 23.29 3.19
N LEU A 364 24.92 24.14 3.09
CA LEU A 364 23.56 23.77 2.76
C LEU A 364 23.42 23.50 1.26
N ALA A 365 22.93 22.32 0.91
CA ALA A 365 22.61 21.91 -0.45
C ALA A 365 21.17 21.34 -0.52
N ILE A 366 20.63 21.26 -1.73
CA ILE A 366 19.37 20.57 -2.02
C ILE A 366 19.68 19.32 -2.84
N HIS A 367 19.06 18.20 -2.50
CA HIS A 367 19.18 16.96 -3.22
C HIS A 367 17.81 16.55 -3.75
N VAL A 368 17.81 15.91 -4.91
CA VAL A 368 16.62 15.53 -5.67
C VAL A 368 16.55 14.01 -5.72
N HIS A 369 15.43 13.44 -5.30
CA HIS A 369 15.15 12.01 -5.43
C HIS A 369 14.40 11.78 -6.73
N HIS A 370 14.98 11.04 -7.66
CA HIS A 370 14.40 10.84 -8.98
C HIS A 370 14.48 9.38 -9.42
N LEU A 371 13.67 9.02 -10.42
CA LEU A 371 13.71 7.69 -11.03
C LEU A 371 15.01 7.53 -11.85
N SER A 372 15.60 6.33 -11.86
CA SER A 372 16.82 6.04 -12.62
C SER A 372 16.58 6.09 -14.14
N SER A 373 15.36 5.76 -14.59
CA SER A 373 14.89 5.83 -15.97
C SER A 373 13.52 6.52 -16.05
N LEU A 374 13.16 6.99 -17.25
CA LEU A 374 11.87 7.61 -17.53
C LEU A 374 10.79 6.51 -17.70
N PRO A 375 9.58 6.65 -17.08
CA PRO A 375 8.45 5.76 -17.34
C PRO A 375 8.03 5.79 -18.82
N ASN A 376 7.64 4.63 -19.37
CA ASN A 376 7.21 4.47 -20.76
C ASN A 376 6.07 5.44 -21.18
N THR A 377 5.10 5.66 -20.29
CA THR A 377 4.00 6.63 -20.40
C THR A 377 4.49 8.05 -20.65
N MET A 378 5.68 8.42 -20.15
CA MET A 378 6.26 9.74 -20.33
C MET A 378 7.23 9.85 -21.51
N ILE A 379 7.76 8.72 -22.02
CA ILE A 379 8.73 8.72 -23.13
C ILE A 379 8.14 9.38 -24.38
N HIS A 380 6.86 9.14 -24.66
CA HIS A 380 6.20 9.60 -25.89
C HIS A 380 5.63 11.02 -25.76
N SER A 381 5.59 11.53 -24.52
CA SER A 381 4.94 12.80 -24.19
C SER A 381 5.97 13.91 -23.94
N SER A 382 7.19 13.63 -23.49
CA SER A 382 8.13 14.71 -23.11
C SER A 382 8.39 15.70 -24.26
N SER A 383 7.98 16.96 -24.08
CA SER A 383 8.20 18.01 -25.09
C SER A 383 9.65 18.52 -25.12
N GLY A 384 10.51 18.03 -24.21
CA GLY A 384 11.90 18.45 -24.05
C GLY A 384 12.08 19.85 -23.46
N ILE A 385 11.01 20.63 -23.31
CA ILE A 385 11.06 22.00 -22.77
C ILE A 385 11.23 21.94 -21.26
N SER A 386 12.31 22.53 -20.76
CA SER A 386 12.57 22.67 -19.32
C SER A 386 12.80 24.13 -18.94
N LEU A 387 12.03 24.61 -17.96
CA LEU A 387 12.01 26.02 -17.54
C LEU A 387 12.30 26.14 -16.04
N TRP A 388 13.22 27.02 -15.69
CA TRP A 388 13.49 27.35 -14.30
C TRP A 388 12.47 28.35 -13.79
N ARG A 389 12.01 28.14 -12.55
CA ARG A 389 11.24 29.13 -11.81
C ARG A 389 11.71 29.20 -10.37
N GLY A 390 11.95 30.41 -9.91
CA GLY A 390 12.39 30.68 -8.55
C GLY A 390 11.36 31.42 -7.71
N SER A 391 11.50 31.31 -6.40
CA SER A 391 10.81 32.21 -5.47
C SER A 391 11.31 33.66 -5.60
N ASP A 392 12.43 33.85 -6.28
CA ASP A 392 13.07 35.14 -6.53
C ASP A 392 12.68 35.82 -7.84
N ASP A 393 11.89 35.14 -8.69
CA ASP A 393 11.32 35.69 -9.94
C ASP A 393 9.91 36.26 -9.71
N ASN A 394 9.35 36.09 -8.51
CA ASN A 394 8.01 36.51 -8.17
C ASN A 394 8.04 37.93 -7.56
N GLU A 395 7.38 38.89 -8.21
CA GLU A 395 7.34 40.32 -7.82
C GLU A 395 6.91 40.57 -6.35
N SER A 396 6.18 39.63 -5.74
CA SER A 396 5.74 39.68 -4.34
C SER A 396 6.62 38.90 -3.35
N SER A 397 7.85 38.54 -3.73
CA SER A 397 8.78 37.76 -2.88
C SER A 397 9.05 38.40 -1.52
N ASP A 398 8.99 39.73 -1.43
CA ASP A 398 9.27 40.50 -0.23
C ASP A 398 8.24 40.31 0.89
N ILE A 399 7.01 39.89 0.54
CA ILE A 399 5.93 39.62 1.49
C ILE A 399 6.17 38.29 2.23
N PHE A 400 6.87 37.35 1.59
CA PHE A 400 7.11 35.99 2.10
C PHE A 400 8.48 35.83 2.76
N LEU A 401 9.05 36.91 3.28
CA LEU A 401 10.37 36.88 3.93
C LEU A 401 10.22 36.61 5.42
N GLU A 402 10.64 35.42 5.84
CA GLU A 402 10.62 35.02 7.25
C GLU A 402 12.03 34.96 7.84
N PRO A 403 12.25 35.53 9.04
CA PRO A 403 13.52 35.43 9.73
C PRO A 403 13.70 34.04 10.35
N ILE A 404 14.88 33.45 10.21
CA ILE A 404 15.14 32.06 10.66
C ILE A 404 15.12 31.93 12.18
N ARG A 405 15.45 32.98 12.95
CA ARG A 405 15.32 33.03 14.43
C ARG A 405 15.29 34.45 14.98
N TRP A 406 16.23 35.28 14.54
CA TRP A 406 16.45 36.63 15.06
C TRP A 406 16.01 37.67 14.04
N LYS A 407 15.21 38.65 14.48
CA LYS A 407 14.81 39.78 13.64
C LYS A 407 16.06 40.60 13.25
N GLY A 408 16.29 40.78 11.95
CA GLY A 408 17.38 41.62 11.41
C GLY A 408 18.58 40.89 10.80
N PHE A 409 18.56 39.55 10.75
CA PHE A 409 19.59 38.74 10.08
C PHE A 409 19.02 38.00 8.85
N ALA A 410 19.69 36.94 8.40
CA ALA A 410 19.31 36.19 7.20
C ALA A 410 17.84 35.74 7.22
N ASN A 411 17.15 35.96 6.10
CA ASN A 411 15.75 35.58 5.90
C ASN A 411 15.64 34.37 4.94
N VAL A 412 14.51 33.69 4.98
CA VAL A 412 14.12 32.66 4.02
C VAL A 412 12.88 33.15 3.29
N CYS A 413 12.88 33.04 1.97
CA CYS A 413 11.70 33.29 1.17
C CYS A 413 10.81 32.03 1.22
N THR A 414 9.65 32.14 1.87
CA THR A 414 8.64 31.06 2.01
C THR A 414 7.60 31.05 0.90
N ALA A 415 7.82 31.83 -0.17
CA ALA A 415 6.96 31.84 -1.34
C ALA A 415 6.93 30.47 -2.03
N VAL A 416 5.75 30.06 -2.46
CA VAL A 416 5.55 28.79 -3.16
C VAL A 416 6.17 28.85 -4.55
N VAL A 417 7.09 27.94 -4.84
CA VAL A 417 7.61 27.74 -6.19
C VAL A 417 6.70 26.75 -6.90
N LYS A 418 5.80 27.25 -7.76
CA LYS A 418 4.87 26.49 -8.61
C LYS A 418 5.14 26.80 -10.08
N HIS A 419 4.66 25.99 -11.02
CA HIS A 419 4.75 26.28 -12.47
C HIS A 419 4.00 27.56 -12.85
N ASP A 420 4.41 28.21 -13.95
CA ASP A 420 3.72 29.39 -14.48
C ASP A 420 2.53 28.96 -15.36
N PRO A 421 1.29 29.38 -15.03
CA PRO A 421 0.15 29.09 -15.91
C PRO A 421 0.29 29.73 -17.29
N ASN A 422 1.07 30.81 -17.43
CA ASN A 422 1.26 31.51 -18.69
C ASN A 422 2.28 30.85 -19.64
N TRP A 423 2.98 29.79 -19.20
CA TRP A 423 3.87 29.03 -20.09
C TRP A 423 3.10 28.30 -21.20
N LEU A 424 1.79 28.07 -21.01
CA LEU A 424 0.92 27.42 -21.98
C LEU A 424 0.12 28.45 -22.73
N HIS A 425 0.62 28.91 -23.87
CA HIS A 425 -0.20 29.69 -24.79
C HIS A 425 -1.10 28.79 -25.67
N GLU A 426 -0.78 27.51 -25.91
CA GLU A 426 -1.56 26.68 -26.88
C GLU A 426 -1.64 25.15 -26.62
N THR A 427 -1.01 24.57 -25.57
CA THR A 427 -1.06 23.10 -25.32
C THR A 427 -1.54 22.77 -23.92
N SER A 428 -2.41 21.75 -23.79
CA SER A 428 -2.83 21.21 -22.49
C SER A 428 -1.74 20.28 -21.94
N GLY A 429 -1.38 20.40 -20.67
CA GLY A 429 -0.39 19.53 -20.03
C GLY A 429 -0.04 19.90 -18.59
N VAL A 430 0.81 19.08 -17.99
CA VAL A 430 1.28 19.20 -16.59
C VAL A 430 2.77 19.51 -16.55
N TYR A 431 3.18 20.38 -15.64
CA TYR A 431 4.59 20.62 -15.34
C TYR A 431 5.00 19.84 -14.10
N ILE A 432 6.00 18.98 -14.26
CA ILE A 432 6.63 18.23 -13.16
C ILE A 432 8.00 18.80 -12.85
N VAL A 433 8.46 18.63 -11.62
CA VAL A 433 9.81 19.04 -11.23
C VAL A 433 10.82 18.00 -11.73
N SER A 434 11.90 18.49 -12.35
CA SER A 434 13.05 17.72 -12.87
C SER A 434 14.40 18.27 -12.38
N GLY A 435 14.37 19.18 -11.41
CA GLY A 435 15.58 19.72 -10.82
C GLY A 435 15.30 20.77 -9.77
N ALA A 436 16.32 21.08 -8.98
CA ALA A 436 16.24 22.05 -7.91
C ALA A 436 17.58 22.79 -7.71
N GLN A 437 17.50 24.01 -7.19
CA GLN A 437 18.65 24.84 -6.88
C GLN A 437 18.33 25.75 -5.69
N LEU A 438 19.28 25.94 -4.79
CA LEU A 438 19.22 26.95 -3.74
C LEU A 438 20.01 28.18 -4.17
N ILE A 439 19.51 29.37 -3.85
CA ILE A 439 20.20 30.63 -4.17
C ILE A 439 20.14 31.53 -2.96
N SER A 440 21.23 32.25 -2.68
CA SER A 440 21.20 33.36 -1.72
C SER A 440 21.34 34.68 -2.45
N LYS A 441 20.38 35.58 -2.27
CA LYS A 441 20.39 36.96 -2.79
C LYS A 441 20.61 37.97 -1.67
N GLY A 442 21.12 39.15 -2.04
CA GLY A 442 21.38 40.26 -1.11
C GLY A 442 22.73 40.17 -0.38
N SER A 443 23.01 41.19 0.43
CA SER A 443 24.21 41.30 1.24
C SER A 443 23.89 41.10 2.73
N TRP A 444 24.88 40.63 3.49
CA TRP A 444 24.77 40.59 4.95
C TRP A 444 24.52 42.01 5.48
N PRO A 445 23.62 42.21 6.46
CA PRO A 445 22.96 41.20 7.30
C PRO A 445 21.61 40.67 6.78
N LYS A 446 21.04 41.24 5.70
CA LYS A 446 19.70 40.92 5.20
C LYS A 446 19.70 39.99 3.99
N ASN A 447 20.61 39.02 3.94
CA ASN A 447 20.63 38.08 2.83
C ASN A 447 19.45 37.10 2.92
N VAL A 448 18.89 36.76 1.76
CA VAL A 448 17.68 35.94 1.64
C VAL A 448 18.03 34.63 0.96
N LEU A 449 17.55 33.52 1.52
CA LEU A 449 17.59 32.20 0.88
C LEU A 449 16.33 31.99 0.02
N HIS A 450 16.54 31.63 -1.24
CA HIS A 450 15.52 31.32 -2.22
C HIS A 450 15.66 29.89 -2.75
N LEU A 451 14.54 29.34 -3.20
CA LEU A 451 14.45 28.04 -3.86
C LEU A 451 14.09 28.27 -5.32
N ARG A 452 14.78 27.56 -6.22
CA ARG A 452 14.40 27.45 -7.62
C ARG A 452 14.16 25.99 -7.99
N LEU A 453 13.15 25.77 -8.82
CA LEU A 453 12.80 24.45 -9.34
C LEU A 453 12.88 24.49 -10.87
N LEU A 454 13.37 23.41 -11.44
CA LEU A 454 13.33 23.16 -12.87
C LEU A 454 12.07 22.36 -13.17
N TYR A 455 11.27 22.85 -14.11
CA TYR A 455 10.04 22.21 -14.54
C TYR A 455 10.20 21.62 -15.93
N THR A 456 9.72 20.40 -16.13
CA THR A 456 9.60 19.76 -17.44
C THR A 456 8.11 19.58 -17.77
N HIS A 457 7.73 19.92 -18.99
CA HIS A 457 6.36 19.84 -19.46
C HIS A 457 6.01 18.44 -19.98
N ILE A 458 4.89 17.90 -19.52
CA ILE A 458 4.26 16.68 -20.00
C ILE A 458 2.91 17.05 -20.63
N PRO A 459 2.79 17.05 -21.96
CA PRO A 459 1.56 17.34 -22.68
C PRO A 459 0.53 16.23 -22.49
N ASN A 460 -0.74 16.56 -22.74
CA ASN A 460 -1.90 15.66 -22.72
C ASN A 460 -2.22 15.00 -21.38
N CYS A 461 -1.46 15.28 -20.32
CA CYS A 461 -1.75 14.79 -18.97
C CYS A 461 -2.53 15.83 -18.15
N CYS A 462 -3.16 15.39 -17.06
CA CYS A 462 -3.79 16.29 -16.09
C CYS A 462 -3.49 15.86 -14.64
N ILE A 463 -3.64 16.80 -13.69
CA ILE A 463 -3.45 16.50 -12.27
C ILE A 463 -4.76 15.95 -11.69
N ARG A 464 -4.76 14.68 -11.30
CA ARG A 464 -5.90 14.02 -10.66
C ARG A 464 -6.05 14.41 -9.19
N LYS A 465 -4.94 14.43 -8.46
CA LYS A 465 -4.89 14.72 -7.03
C LYS A 465 -3.59 15.40 -6.69
N SER A 466 -3.60 16.33 -5.73
CA SER A 466 -2.35 16.92 -5.23
C SER A 466 -2.40 17.15 -3.72
N GLU A 467 -1.28 16.91 -3.05
CA GLU A 467 -1.15 16.98 -1.61
C GLU A 467 0.18 17.63 -1.23
N TRP A 468 0.16 18.43 -0.16
CA TRP A 468 1.37 18.94 0.44
C TRP A 468 1.86 17.98 1.51
N ASP A 469 3.16 17.76 1.53
CA ASP A 469 3.85 16.99 2.55
C ASP A 469 5.06 17.77 3.07
N GLY A 470 5.47 17.45 4.29
CA GLY A 470 6.59 18.09 4.96
C GLY A 470 7.52 17.06 5.58
N ALA A 471 8.53 17.57 6.29
CA ALA A 471 9.30 16.76 7.21
C ALA A 471 8.34 15.94 8.10
N PRO A 472 8.50 14.61 8.22
CA PRO A 472 7.70 13.84 9.17
C PRO A 472 7.88 14.47 10.55
N GLU A 473 6.78 14.83 11.20
CA GLU A 473 6.84 15.43 12.54
C GLU A 473 7.66 14.48 13.41
N ALA A 474 8.89 14.88 13.73
CA ALA A 474 9.72 14.12 14.64
C ALA A 474 8.90 13.99 15.91
N SER A 475 8.43 12.77 16.17
CA SER A 475 7.69 12.35 17.36
C SER A 475 7.98 13.33 18.49
N ARG A 476 6.98 14.13 18.88
CA ARG A 476 7.03 14.92 20.11
C ARG A 476 7.08 13.94 21.30
N LYS A 477 8.18 13.21 21.46
CA LYS A 477 8.63 12.70 22.74
C LYS A 477 9.32 13.86 23.44
N SER A 478 8.52 14.83 23.87
CA SER A 478 8.91 15.69 24.97
C SER A 478 8.87 14.85 26.25
N SER A 479 9.99 14.21 26.56
CA SER A 479 10.27 13.70 27.90
C SER A 479 11.76 13.88 28.16
N PHE A 480 12.16 15.15 28.20
CA PHE A 480 13.33 15.53 28.99
C PHE A 480 12.86 15.56 30.45
N LEU A 481 13.61 14.88 31.31
CA LEU A 481 13.41 14.63 32.75
C LEU A 481 12.65 13.35 33.10
N THR A 482 13.40 12.25 33.27
CA THR A 482 13.25 11.29 34.39
C THR A 482 14.53 10.45 34.46
N ASN A 483 15.57 11.05 35.03
CA ASN A 483 16.73 10.32 35.55
C ASN A 483 16.62 10.39 37.07
N LEU A 484 15.87 9.47 37.67
CA LEU A 484 15.94 9.17 39.10
C LEU A 484 15.81 7.67 39.29
N SER A 485 16.81 7.14 39.98
CA SER A 485 17.14 5.75 40.25
C SER A 485 16.02 4.96 40.94
N THR A 486 15.88 3.68 40.60
CA THR A 486 15.66 2.63 41.60
C THR A 486 16.36 1.34 41.14
N THR A 487 17.31 0.93 41.96
CA THR A 487 18.05 -0.33 41.89
C THR A 487 17.15 -1.45 42.40
N PHE A 488 16.67 -2.37 41.57
CA PHE A 488 16.29 -3.72 42.02
C PHE A 488 16.40 -4.71 40.85
N SER A 489 17.22 -5.74 41.07
CA SER A 489 17.43 -6.86 40.15
C SER A 489 16.23 -7.81 40.20
N PHE A 490 15.63 -8.10 39.06
CA PHE A 490 14.87 -9.35 38.86
C PHE A 490 14.97 -9.79 37.40
N THR A 491 15.35 -11.05 37.21
CA THR A 491 15.58 -11.73 35.93
C THR A 491 14.32 -11.78 35.06
N GLN A 492 14.36 -11.22 33.84
CA GLN A 492 13.42 -11.57 32.78
C GLN A 492 13.97 -11.25 31.38
N GLN A 493 13.58 -12.10 30.43
CA GLN A 493 14.09 -12.26 29.07
C GLN A 493 14.03 -10.99 28.21
N SER A 494 14.97 -10.90 27.26
CA SER A 494 15.08 -9.85 26.24
C SER A 494 13.77 -9.65 25.45
N PRO A 495 13.29 -8.41 25.23
CA PRO A 495 12.20 -8.14 24.30
C PRO A 495 12.66 -8.34 22.84
N PRO A 496 11.78 -8.77 21.92
CA PRO A 496 12.14 -8.97 20.52
C PRO A 496 12.46 -7.62 19.86
N GLN A 497 13.57 -7.58 19.13
CA GLN A 497 13.95 -6.45 18.28
C GLN A 497 12.80 -6.12 17.30
N LYS A 498 12.33 -4.87 17.33
CA LYS A 498 11.54 -4.29 16.24
C LYS A 498 12.42 -4.31 14.98
N GLN A 499 12.14 -5.23 14.08
CA GLN A 499 12.70 -5.20 12.73
C GLN A 499 12.18 -3.94 12.03
N ALA A 500 13.09 -3.02 11.70
CA ALA A 500 12.81 -1.97 10.73
C ALA A 500 12.42 -2.62 9.40
N PRO A 501 11.52 -2.01 8.61
CA PRO A 501 11.16 -2.57 7.30
C PRO A 501 12.43 -2.70 6.45
N THR A 502 12.82 -3.94 6.16
CA THR A 502 13.87 -4.25 5.19
C THR A 502 13.42 -3.77 3.82
N VAL A 503 13.88 -2.57 3.46
CA VAL A 503 13.89 -2.08 2.09
C VAL A 503 14.97 -2.87 1.37
N LEU A 504 14.55 -3.82 0.53
CA LEU A 504 15.46 -4.56 -0.34
C LEU A 504 15.77 -3.67 -1.56
N ASP A 505 16.52 -2.58 -1.34
CA ASP A 505 17.14 -1.80 -2.41
C ASP A 505 18.60 -2.21 -2.44
N SER A 506 18.98 -3.06 -3.41
CA SER A 506 20.31 -3.67 -3.51
C SER A 506 21.39 -2.69 -4.01
N GLY A 507 21.35 -1.44 -3.57
CA GLY A 507 22.27 -0.39 -4.03
C GLY A 507 22.49 0.79 -3.10
N VAL A 508 21.95 0.84 -1.88
CA VAL A 508 22.08 2.01 -1.00
C VAL A 508 22.23 1.58 0.45
N TYR A 509 23.24 2.14 1.14
CA TYR A 509 23.51 1.95 2.57
C TYR A 509 22.23 2.15 3.40
N PRO A 510 21.81 1.18 4.25
CA PRO A 510 20.60 1.29 5.06
C PRO A 510 20.66 2.44 6.08
N ASP A 511 21.86 2.90 6.43
CA ASP A 511 22.09 4.05 7.33
C ASP A 511 22.35 5.38 6.57
N GLY A 512 22.16 5.39 5.25
CA GLY A 512 22.75 6.44 4.41
C GLY A 512 24.28 6.43 4.50
N PRO A 513 24.98 7.36 3.81
CA PRO A 513 26.41 7.50 3.98
C PRO A 513 26.76 7.84 5.44
N PRO A 514 27.86 7.29 6.01
CA PRO A 514 28.18 7.47 7.42
C PRO A 514 28.28 8.95 7.77
N VAL A 515 27.38 9.42 8.61
CA VAL A 515 27.39 10.77 9.15
C VAL A 515 28.68 10.94 9.95
N PRO A 516 29.58 11.90 9.61
CA PRO A 516 30.74 12.16 10.43
C PRO A 516 30.29 12.58 11.83
N VAL A 517 30.65 11.77 12.84
CA VAL A 517 30.27 11.89 14.27
C VAL A 517 30.91 13.11 14.97
N ARG A 518 31.08 14.25 14.29
CA ARG A 518 31.72 15.44 14.87
C ARG A 518 30.84 16.68 14.71
N SER A 519 29.97 16.86 15.70
CA SER A 519 29.26 18.10 16.07
C SER A 519 28.56 18.83 14.92
N CYS A 520 27.37 18.38 14.55
CA CYS A 520 26.48 19.09 13.64
C CYS A 520 25.85 20.33 14.30
N LYS A 521 26.66 21.36 14.62
CA LYS A 521 26.17 22.65 15.14
C LYS A 521 25.09 23.26 14.23
N MET A 522 25.13 22.95 12.93
CA MET A 522 24.20 23.46 11.91
C MET A 522 22.84 22.74 11.83
N LEU A 523 22.71 21.50 12.33
CA LEU A 523 21.39 20.81 12.39
C LEU A 523 20.40 21.51 13.33
N LYS A 524 20.87 22.45 14.15
CA LYS A 524 20.01 23.33 14.94
C LYS A 524 19.25 24.36 14.10
N TYR A 525 19.71 24.61 12.86
CA TYR A 525 19.17 25.63 11.96
C TYR A 525 18.56 25.06 10.68
N VAL A 526 18.79 23.79 10.36
CA VAL A 526 18.30 23.16 9.13
C VAL A 526 17.65 21.83 9.47
N ASP A 527 16.46 21.60 8.93
CA ASP A 527 15.81 20.30 8.89
C ASP A 527 16.33 19.52 7.67
N THR A 528 16.95 18.37 7.91
CA THR A 528 17.52 17.49 6.87
C THR A 528 16.68 16.24 6.65
N SER A 529 15.43 16.24 7.10
CA SER A 529 14.49 15.16 6.83
C SER A 529 14.20 15.03 5.33
N GLU A 530 13.94 13.80 4.92
CA GLU A 530 13.61 13.48 3.54
C GLU A 530 12.11 13.62 3.33
N VAL A 531 11.71 14.41 2.33
CA VAL A 531 10.31 14.56 1.94
C VAL A 531 10.14 13.81 0.63
N VAL A 532 9.76 12.54 0.74
CA VAL A 532 9.67 11.58 -0.37
C VAL A 532 8.34 10.85 -0.34
N ARG A 533 7.80 10.52 -1.52
CA ARG A 533 6.70 9.57 -1.65
C ARG A 533 7.11 8.40 -2.53
N GLY A 534 6.58 7.22 -2.24
CA GLY A 534 6.97 5.99 -2.92
C GLY A 534 5.89 4.91 -2.93
N PRO A 535 6.26 3.64 -3.18
CA PRO A 535 5.32 2.51 -3.25
C PRO A 535 4.48 2.32 -1.99
N HIS A 536 4.98 2.72 -0.82
CA HIS A 536 4.26 2.67 0.45
C HIS A 536 3.12 3.70 0.54
N ASP A 537 3.19 4.77 -0.26
CA ASP A 537 2.20 5.84 -0.28
C ASP A 537 1.21 5.58 -1.42
N ALA A 538 0.11 4.89 -1.13
CA ALA A 538 -0.90 4.57 -2.14
C ALA A 538 -1.33 5.84 -2.92
N PRO A 539 -1.40 5.80 -4.27
CA PRO A 539 -1.27 4.65 -5.17
C PRO A 539 0.17 4.35 -5.68
N GLY A 540 1.20 5.01 -5.13
CA GLY A 540 2.61 4.64 -5.32
C GLY A 540 3.36 5.27 -6.50
N HIS A 541 2.72 6.18 -7.25
CA HIS A 541 3.29 6.87 -8.43
C HIS A 541 3.23 8.41 -8.29
N TRP A 542 3.66 8.92 -7.14
CA TRP A 542 3.61 10.35 -6.82
C TRP A 542 4.78 11.13 -7.41
N LEU A 543 4.49 12.33 -7.91
CA LEU A 543 5.47 13.22 -8.53
C LEU A 543 5.48 14.60 -7.90
N VAL A 544 6.65 15.22 -7.83
CA VAL A 544 6.79 16.58 -7.31
C VAL A 544 6.35 17.60 -8.35
N THR A 545 5.44 18.50 -7.96
CA THR A 545 4.89 19.57 -8.83
C THR A 545 5.07 20.98 -8.27
N ALA A 546 5.43 21.11 -7.00
CA ALA A 546 5.82 22.37 -6.39
C ALA A 546 6.63 22.09 -5.11
N ALA A 547 7.35 23.10 -4.61
CA ALA A 547 7.94 23.07 -3.28
C ALA A 547 8.08 24.49 -2.73
N LYS A 548 8.27 24.60 -1.42
CA LYS A 548 8.57 25.86 -0.74
C LYS A 548 9.48 25.62 0.44
N LEU A 549 10.27 26.63 0.78
CA LEU A 549 11.00 26.65 2.05
C LEU A 549 10.04 27.09 3.16
N VAL A 550 10.25 26.59 4.37
CA VAL A 550 9.46 26.96 5.55
C VAL A 550 10.37 27.26 6.73
N THR A 551 9.92 28.12 7.65
CA THR A 551 10.61 28.33 8.93
C THR A 551 9.80 27.76 10.09
N GLU A 552 10.11 26.54 10.50
CA GLU A 552 9.41 25.84 11.59
C GLU A 552 10.33 25.74 12.82
N GLY A 553 9.88 26.27 13.97
CA GLY A 553 10.67 26.25 15.21
C GLY A 553 12.03 26.94 15.10
N GLY A 554 12.16 27.89 14.18
CA GLY A 554 13.41 28.60 13.90
C GLY A 554 14.48 27.75 13.18
N LYS A 555 14.04 26.77 12.39
CA LYS A 555 14.84 25.98 11.44
C LYS A 555 14.34 26.21 10.02
N ILE A 556 15.26 26.13 9.06
CA ILE A 556 14.94 26.06 7.64
C ILE A 556 14.47 24.64 7.33
N GLY A 557 13.22 24.50 6.90
CA GLY A 557 12.63 23.24 6.45
C GLY A 557 12.17 23.32 5.01
N LEU A 558 11.66 22.18 4.52
CA LEU A 558 11.16 22.02 3.16
C LEU A 558 9.75 21.41 3.20
N GLN A 559 8.83 22.02 2.45
CA GLN A 559 7.54 21.41 2.15
C GLN A 559 7.44 21.18 0.65
N VAL A 560 6.96 20.00 0.28
CA VAL A 560 6.92 19.51 -1.11
C VAL A 560 5.49 19.18 -1.47
N LYS A 561 5.06 19.60 -2.65
CA LYS A 561 3.74 19.27 -3.20
C LYS A 561 3.88 18.09 -4.14
N PHE A 562 3.21 17.00 -3.80
CA PHE A 562 3.09 15.81 -4.62
C PHE A 562 1.78 15.83 -5.40
N ALA A 563 1.81 15.29 -6.61
CA ALA A 563 0.63 15.12 -7.45
C ALA A 563 0.59 13.72 -8.07
N LEU A 564 -0.64 13.25 -8.29
CA LEU A 564 -0.94 12.11 -9.15
C LEU A 564 -1.34 12.65 -10.52
N ILE A 565 -0.72 12.08 -11.54
CA ILE A 565 -0.95 12.45 -12.94
C ILE A 565 -1.84 11.40 -13.58
N ASP A 566 -2.82 11.88 -14.34
CA ASP A 566 -3.62 11.08 -15.26
C ASP A 566 -2.99 11.21 -16.65
N TYR A 567 -2.64 10.06 -17.26
CA TYR A 567 -1.79 9.97 -18.46
C TYR A 567 -2.55 9.80 -19.75
#